data_AF-A0A951GN47-F1
#
_entry.id   AF-A0A951GN47-F1
#
_cell.length_a   1.000
_cell.length_b   1.000
_cell.length_c   1.000
_cell.angle_alpha   90.00
_cell.angle_beta   90.00
_cell.angle_gamma   90.00
#
_symmetry.space_group_name_H-M   'P 1'
#
loop_
_entity.id
_entity.type
_entity.pdbx_description
1 polymer ?
#
loop_
_entity_poly.entity_id
_entity_poly.type
_entity_poly.pdbx_seq_one_letter_code
_entity_poly.pdbx_strand_id
1 'polypeptide(L)'
;MLHGALTNRDRRLAGFDAAGVVEVIEHIDPPMLDAFASALFGAARPKTIVLTTPNVEYNAKFEAPHGHRLRHADHRFEWSRAEFEAWAREMADRFRYELRIDGIGDSDPEFGPPTQMAVFTCS
;
A
#
# COMPACT_ATOMS: atom_id res chain seq x y z
N MET A 1 5.32 -15.38 17.63
CA MET A 1 4.77 -15.00 16.32
C MET A 1 3.26 -14.86 16.45
N LEU A 2 2.67 -13.78 15.93
CA LEU A 2 1.22 -13.69 15.77
C LEU A 2 0.87 -14.27 14.39
N HIS A 3 -0.11 -15.17 14.34
CA HIS A 3 -0.72 -15.62 13.09
C HIS A 3 -2.13 -15.00 13.00
N GLY A 4 -2.39 -14.24 11.95
CA GLY A 4 -3.66 -13.57 11.71
C GLY A 4 -3.70 -12.95 10.31
N ALA A 5 -4.89 -12.87 9.71
CA ALA A 5 -5.07 -12.15 8.46
C ALA A 5 -5.06 -10.64 8.72
N LEU A 6 -4.46 -9.85 7.84
CA LEU A 6 -4.41 -8.38 7.94
C LEU A 6 -5.81 -7.72 7.87
N THR A 7 -6.82 -8.47 7.45
CA THR A 7 -8.23 -8.06 7.44
C THR A 7 -8.91 -8.23 8.81
N ASN A 8 -8.28 -8.91 9.76
CA ASN A 8 -8.83 -9.10 11.10
C ASN A 8 -8.52 -7.91 12.00
N ARG A 9 -9.57 -7.43 12.69
CA ARG A 9 -9.44 -6.43 13.74
C ARG A 9 -8.90 -7.08 15.02
N ASP A 10 -7.58 -7.17 15.13
CA ASP A 10 -6.93 -7.71 16.32
C ASP A 10 -6.65 -6.60 17.34
N ARG A 11 -7.30 -6.67 18.50
CA ARG A 11 -7.13 -5.69 19.59
C ARG A 11 -5.69 -5.58 20.09
N ARG A 12 -4.85 -6.60 19.85
CA ARG A 12 -3.42 -6.59 20.22
C ARG A 12 -2.59 -5.66 19.33
N LEU A 13 -3.13 -5.23 18.19
CA LEU A 13 -2.49 -4.29 17.27
C LEU A 13 -2.89 -2.83 17.55
N ALA A 14 -3.78 -2.57 18.50
CA ALA A 14 -4.14 -1.23 18.91
C ALA A 14 -3.06 -0.62 19.82
N GLY A 15 -2.78 0.67 19.65
CA GLY A 15 -1.88 1.44 20.52
C GLY A 15 -0.40 1.43 20.13
N PHE A 16 -0.03 0.85 19.00
CA PHE A 16 1.30 1.04 18.42
C PHE A 16 1.47 2.46 17.86
N ASP A 17 2.67 3.03 17.98
CA ASP A 17 2.96 4.36 17.43
C ASP A 17 3.07 4.33 15.89
N ALA A 18 3.53 3.22 15.30
CA ALA A 18 3.71 3.09 13.86
C ALA A 18 3.38 1.70 13.31
N ALA A 19 3.00 1.64 12.03
CA ALA A 19 2.88 0.43 11.24
C ALA A 19 3.62 0.55 9.89
N GLY A 20 4.34 -0.50 9.52
CA GLY A 20 4.91 -0.67 8.18
C GLY A 20 4.13 -1.72 7.40
N VAL A 21 3.60 -1.33 6.24
CA VAL A 21 2.90 -2.19 5.28
C VAL A 21 3.74 -2.20 4.00
N VAL A 22 4.76 -3.03 3.98
CA VAL A 22 5.81 -2.98 2.94
C VAL A 22 5.60 -4.09 1.93
N GLU A 23 5.17 -3.74 0.72
CA GLU A 23 4.89 -4.69 -0.38
C GLU A 23 3.91 -5.79 0.08
N VAL A 24 2.71 -5.37 0.48
CA VAL A 24 1.68 -6.26 1.03
C VAL A 24 0.33 -6.08 0.36
N ILE A 25 -0.05 -4.85 0.03
CA ILE A 25 -1.42 -4.53 -0.38
C ILE A 25 -1.78 -5.18 -1.73
N GLU A 26 -0.79 -5.33 -2.61
CA GLU A 26 -0.88 -6.00 -3.91
C GLU A 26 -1.17 -7.50 -3.82
N HIS A 27 -0.96 -8.13 -2.66
CA HIS A 27 -1.30 -9.54 -2.42
C HIS A 27 -2.72 -9.71 -1.85
N ILE A 28 -3.41 -8.62 -1.53
CA ILE A 28 -4.78 -8.65 -1.00
C ILE A 28 -5.76 -8.71 -2.18
N ASP A 29 -6.74 -9.61 -2.11
CA ASP A 29 -7.81 -9.63 -3.12
C ASP A 29 -8.57 -8.28 -3.09
N PRO A 30 -8.82 -7.61 -4.24
CA PRO A 30 -9.42 -6.28 -4.26
C PRO A 30 -10.71 -6.12 -3.42
N PRO A 31 -11.64 -7.11 -3.38
CA PRO A 31 -12.82 -7.03 -2.52
C PRO A 31 -12.53 -6.96 -1.01
N MET A 32 -11.31 -7.31 -0.58
CA MET A 32 -10.88 -7.32 0.81
C MET A 32 -10.14 -6.04 1.23
N LEU A 33 -9.86 -5.12 0.30
CA LEU A 33 -9.12 -3.89 0.59
C LEU A 33 -9.83 -2.98 1.61
N ASP A 34 -11.17 -2.91 1.54
CA ASP A 34 -11.96 -2.16 2.52
C ASP A 34 -11.84 -2.72 3.94
N ALA A 35 -11.81 -4.05 4.05
CA ALA A 35 -11.63 -4.73 5.33
C ALA A 35 -10.23 -4.51 5.89
N PHE A 36 -9.21 -4.60 5.03
CA PHE A 36 -7.83 -4.28 5.37
C PHE A 36 -7.69 -2.83 5.85
N ALA A 37 -8.22 -1.87 5.10
CA ALA A 37 -8.16 -0.46 5.46
C ALA A 37 -8.86 -0.20 6.81
N SER A 38 -10.04 -0.80 7.01
CA SER A 38 -10.76 -0.69 8.29
C SER A 38 -9.97 -1.27 9.47
N ALA A 39 -9.22 -2.36 9.26
CA ALA A 39 -8.38 -2.96 10.28
C ALA A 39 -7.16 -2.09 10.62
N LEU A 40 -6.46 -1.60 9.60
CA LEU A 40 -5.25 -0.79 9.76
C LEU A 40 -5.55 0.64 10.23
N PHE A 41 -6.28 1.41 9.43
CA PHE A 41 -6.50 2.84 9.68
C PHE A 41 -7.53 3.09 10.79
N GLY A 42 -8.49 2.18 10.95
CA GLY A 42 -9.58 2.31 11.91
C GLY A 42 -9.33 1.62 13.24
N ALA A 43 -9.14 0.30 13.23
CA ALA A 43 -9.08 -0.50 14.46
C ALA A 43 -7.70 -0.46 15.14
N ALA A 44 -6.61 -0.65 14.39
CA ALA A 44 -5.25 -0.56 14.92
C ALA A 44 -4.86 0.91 15.16
N ARG A 45 -5.19 1.78 14.19
CA ARG A 45 -5.03 3.24 14.20
C ARG A 45 -3.68 3.70 14.80
N PRO A 46 -2.54 3.26 14.24
CA PRO A 46 -1.24 3.77 14.66
C PRO A 46 -1.09 5.24 14.26
N LYS A 47 -0.25 6.01 14.98
CA LYS A 47 -0.02 7.43 14.67
C LYS A 47 0.69 7.63 13.33
N THR A 48 1.46 6.65 12.88
CA THR A 48 2.16 6.68 11.59
C THR A 48 1.97 5.37 10.83
N ILE A 49 1.64 5.45 9.55
CA ILE A 49 1.59 4.29 8.65
C ILE A 49 2.52 4.59 7.48
N VAL A 50 3.47 3.70 7.21
CA VAL A 50 4.25 3.70 5.98
C VAL A 50 3.79 2.53 5.14
N LEU A 51 3.22 2.80 3.98
CA LEU A 51 2.72 1.79 3.06
C LEU A 51 3.47 1.88 1.74
N THR A 52 3.96 0.75 1.24
CA THR A 52 4.61 0.66 -0.07
C THR A 52 3.95 -0.40 -0.93
N THR A 53 4.02 -0.20 -2.25
CA THR A 53 3.52 -1.14 -3.26
C THR A 53 4.22 -0.90 -4.60
N PRO A 54 4.30 -1.88 -5.50
CA PRO A 54 4.93 -1.70 -6.81
C PRO A 54 4.23 -0.61 -7.65
N ASN A 55 5.01 0.06 -8.50
CA ASN A 55 4.48 0.92 -9.56
C ASN A 55 4.37 0.14 -10.86
N VAL A 56 3.14 -0.11 -11.32
CA VAL A 56 2.89 -0.87 -12.56
C VAL A 56 3.42 -0.13 -13.80
N GLU A 57 3.46 1.20 -13.78
CA GLU A 57 3.97 2.00 -14.90
C GLU A 57 5.46 1.74 -15.12
N TYR A 58 6.21 1.53 -14.03
CA TYR A 58 7.63 1.21 -14.09
C TYR A 58 7.90 -0.17 -14.70
N ASN A 59 6.90 -1.05 -14.78
CA ASN A 59 7.14 -2.39 -15.30
C ASN A 59 7.58 -2.42 -16.76
N ALA A 60 7.31 -1.35 -17.53
CA ALA A 60 7.84 -1.17 -18.88
C ALA A 60 9.38 -1.19 -18.95
N LYS A 61 10.07 -0.94 -17.83
CA LYS A 61 11.53 -1.01 -17.73
C LYS A 61 12.08 -2.41 -17.50
N PHE A 62 11.27 -3.36 -17.04
CA PHE A 62 11.70 -4.74 -16.94
C PHE A 62 11.41 -5.44 -18.27
N GLU A 63 12.34 -6.30 -18.70
CA GLU A 63 12.01 -7.28 -19.72
C GLU A 63 10.84 -8.11 -19.18
N ALA A 64 9.65 -7.93 -19.75
CA ALA A 64 8.43 -8.54 -19.24
C ALA A 64 8.68 -10.03 -19.01
N PRO A 65 8.65 -10.54 -17.77
CA PRO A 65 8.85 -11.95 -17.53
C PRO A 65 7.67 -12.66 -18.18
N HIS A 66 7.91 -13.27 -19.33
CA HIS A 66 7.00 -14.24 -19.96
C HIS A 66 5.62 -13.70 -20.37
N GLY A 67 5.49 -12.41 -20.69
CA GLY A 67 4.22 -11.83 -21.14
C GLY A 67 3.20 -11.56 -20.02
N HIS A 68 3.64 -11.61 -18.76
CA HIS A 68 2.84 -11.17 -17.62
C HIS A 68 2.90 -9.65 -17.47
N ARG A 69 1.75 -9.01 -17.22
CA ARG A 69 1.65 -7.55 -16.99
C ARG A 69 2.08 -7.12 -15.58
N LEU A 70 2.16 -8.06 -14.64
CA LEU A 70 2.53 -7.83 -13.24
C LEU A 70 4.00 -8.25 -13.02
N ARG A 71 4.68 -7.56 -12.11
CA ARG A 71 6.07 -7.80 -11.69
C ARG A 71 6.23 -9.18 -11.06
N HIS A 72 5.23 -9.68 -10.33
CA HIS A 72 5.22 -11.04 -9.78
C HIS A 72 3.88 -11.77 -9.98
N ALA A 73 3.94 -13.10 -10.06
CA ALA A 73 2.78 -13.95 -10.36
C ALA A 73 1.78 -14.08 -9.20
N ASP A 74 2.20 -13.74 -7.99
CA ASP A 74 1.42 -13.76 -6.75
C ASP A 74 0.74 -12.42 -6.44
N HIS A 75 0.96 -11.39 -7.26
CA HIS A 75 0.23 -10.12 -7.16
C HIS A 75 -1.21 -10.31 -7.66
N ARG A 76 -2.16 -9.80 -6.88
CA ARG A 76 -3.59 -9.73 -7.25
C ARG A 76 -3.88 -8.53 -8.14
N PHE A 77 -3.12 -7.46 -7.97
CA PHE A 77 -3.16 -6.24 -8.78
C PHE A 77 -1.83 -5.48 -8.63
N GLU A 78 -1.58 -4.52 -9.52
CA GLU A 78 -0.58 -3.47 -9.31
C GLU A 78 -1.16 -2.16 -9.79
N TRP A 79 -0.98 -1.10 -9.00
CA TRP A 79 -1.54 0.21 -9.31
C TRP A 79 -0.57 1.08 -10.09
N SER A 80 -1.14 1.91 -10.96
CA SER A 80 -0.52 3.14 -11.45
C SER A 80 -0.32 4.14 -10.32
N ARG A 81 0.47 5.19 -10.58
CA ARG A 81 0.64 6.32 -9.64
C ARG A 81 -0.68 7.00 -9.35
N ALA A 82 -1.52 7.16 -10.37
CA ALA A 82 -2.83 7.79 -10.23
C ALA A 82 -3.80 6.95 -9.37
N GLU A 83 -3.85 5.63 -9.59
CA GLU A 83 -4.71 4.72 -8.79
C GLU A 83 -4.26 4.66 -7.33
N PHE A 84 -2.95 4.57 -7.10
CA PHE A 84 -2.39 4.57 -5.75
C PHE A 84 -2.65 5.88 -5.02
N GLU A 85 -2.42 7.01 -5.67
CA GLU A 85 -2.69 8.33 -5.11
C GLU A 85 -4.17 8.52 -4.79
N ALA A 86 -5.07 8.13 -5.69
CA ALA A 86 -6.51 8.24 -5.48
C ALA A 86 -6.96 7.41 -4.26
N TRP A 87 -6.53 6.15 -4.17
CA TRP A 87 -6.86 5.28 -3.05
C TRP A 87 -6.28 5.81 -1.73
N ALA A 88 -5.01 6.24 -1.73
CA ALA A 88 -4.35 6.78 -0.54
C ALA A 88 -5.06 8.04 -0.03
N ARG A 89 -5.46 8.96 -0.93
CA ARG A 89 -6.22 10.16 -0.57
C ARG A 89 -7.57 9.81 0.03
N GLU A 90 -8.29 8.84 -0.55
CA GLU A 90 -9.56 8.38 0.01
C GLU A 90 -9.39 7.85 1.45
N MET A 91 -8.35 7.04 1.70
CA MET A 91 -8.10 6.50 3.05
C MET A 91 -7.73 7.60 4.04
N ALA A 92 -6.89 8.55 3.62
CA ALA A 92 -6.51 9.70 4.44
C ALA A 92 -7.74 10.52 4.85
N ASP A 93 -8.61 10.86 3.90
CA ASP A 93 -9.83 11.62 4.14
C ASP A 93 -10.83 10.87 5.02
N ARG A 94 -11.05 9.58 4.73
CA ARG A 94 -12.00 8.71 5.44
C ARG A 94 -11.60 8.48 6.89
N PHE A 95 -10.31 8.27 7.16
CA PHE A 95 -9.81 7.90 8.48
C PHE A 95 -9.11 9.05 9.23
N ARG A 96 -9.08 10.26 8.65
CA ARG A 96 -8.51 11.48 9.25
C ARG A 96 -7.01 11.38 9.51
N TYR A 97 -6.29 10.95 8.49
CA TYR A 97 -4.83 11.04 8.44
C TYR A 97 -4.42 12.17 7.50
N GLU A 98 -3.29 12.81 7.80
CA GLU A 98 -2.52 13.56 6.81
C GLU A 98 -1.78 12.57 5.91
N LEU A 99 -1.61 12.92 4.62
CA LEU A 99 -0.99 12.05 3.62
C LEU A 99 0.21 12.75 2.97
N ARG A 100 1.33 12.03 2.89
CA ARG A 100 2.47 12.35 2.03
C ARG A 100 2.76 11.18 1.10
N ILE A 101 2.81 11.44 -0.20
CA ILE A 101 3.18 10.45 -1.22
C ILE A 101 4.65 10.65 -1.61
N ASP A 102 5.36 9.56 -1.83
CA ASP A 102 6.78 9.52 -2.19
C ASP A 102 7.10 8.26 -3.02
N GLY A 103 8.35 8.09 -3.41
CA GLY A 103 8.87 6.94 -4.17
C GLY A 103 10.09 6.30 -3.53
N ILE A 104 10.34 5.02 -3.84
CA ILE A 104 11.58 4.32 -3.50
C ILE A 104 12.23 3.80 -4.78
N GLY A 105 13.54 4.01 -4.88
CA GLY A 105 14.38 3.61 -6.02
C GLY A 105 14.60 4.73 -7.04
N ASP A 106 15.41 4.44 -8.05
CA ASP A 106 15.74 5.40 -9.11
C ASP A 106 14.48 5.73 -9.91
N SER A 107 14.08 7.01 -9.89
CA SER A 107 12.92 7.46 -10.64
C SER A 107 13.26 7.60 -12.12
N ASP A 108 12.40 7.05 -12.96
CA ASP A 108 12.39 7.33 -14.39
C ASP A 108 11.57 8.61 -14.66
N PRO A 109 11.97 9.46 -15.62
CA PRO A 109 11.22 10.68 -15.96
C PRO A 109 9.78 10.42 -16.46
N GLU A 110 9.55 9.30 -17.14
CA GLU A 110 8.25 8.94 -17.70
C GLU A 110 7.43 8.14 -16.68
N PHE A 111 8.04 7.11 -16.09
CA PHE A 111 7.31 6.14 -15.27
C PHE A 111 7.34 6.42 -13.77
N GLY A 112 8.20 7.33 -13.30
CA GLY A 112 8.38 7.58 -11.86
C GLY A 112 9.23 6.51 -11.17
N PRO A 113 9.09 6.32 -9.85
CA PRO A 113 9.87 5.33 -9.08
C PRO A 113 9.35 3.90 -9.29
N PRO A 114 10.19 2.86 -9.12
CA PRO A 114 9.77 1.46 -9.22
C PRO A 114 8.84 0.99 -8.09
N THR A 115 8.90 1.66 -6.94
CA THR A 115 8.04 1.42 -5.78
C THR A 115 7.42 2.73 -5.33
N GLN A 116 6.14 2.69 -5.02
CA GLN A 116 5.34 3.82 -4.56
C GLN A 116 5.26 3.78 -3.03
N MET A 117 5.24 4.93 -2.38
CA MET A 117 5.14 5.02 -0.92
C MET A 117 4.10 6.06 -0.51
N ALA A 118 3.26 5.70 0.47
CA ALA A 118 2.37 6.62 1.16
C ALA A 118 2.70 6.61 2.66
N VAL A 119 2.90 7.80 3.21
CA VAL A 119 3.06 8.01 4.65
C VAL A 119 1.82 8.71 5.17
N PHE A 120 1.13 8.06 6.10
CA PHE A 120 -0.04 8.60 6.77
C PHE A 120 0.32 8.97 8.21
N THR A 121 -0.09 10.15 8.66
CA THR A 121 0.13 10.60 10.05
C THR A 121 -1.16 11.11 10.69
N CYS A 122 -1.42 10.77 11.95
CA CYS A 122 -2.52 11.33 12.73
C CYS A 122 -2.09 11.66 14.16
N SER A 123 -2.68 12.73 14.71
CA SER A 123 -2.43 13.24 16.06
C SER A 123 -3.23 12.52 17.14
#